data_AF-A0A973DRU2-F1
#
_entry.id   AF-A0A973DRU2-F1
#
_cell.length_a   1.000
_cell.length_b   1.000
_cell.length_c   1.000
_cell.angle_alpha   90.00
_cell.angle_beta   90.00
_cell.angle_gamma   90.00
#
_symmetry.space_group_name_H-M   'P 1'
#
loop_
_entity.id
_entity.type
_entity.pdbx_description
1 polymer ?
#
loop_
_entity_poly.entity_id
_entity_poly.type
_entity_poly.pdbx_seq_one_letter_code
_entity_poly.pdbx_strand_id
1 'polypeptide(L)'
;TLLEGGLERFVKLDKPQDFPGKAALMNEKQQGSKKRFVTMIVDAGEQDAPYMSTVWHGDEVVGETTSGDWGYRVNASIALGMVRPELAEPGTELEIDIFGHRCKAVVQPDQPLWDPQNERLRA
;
A
#
# COMPACT_ATOMS: atom_id res chain seq x y z
N THR A 1 4.31 -11.22 -1.80
CA THR A 1 5.77 -11.44 -1.84
C THR A 1 6.50 -10.17 -1.44
N LEU A 2 7.85 -10.15 -1.42
CA LEU A 2 8.61 -8.90 -1.17
C LEU A 2 8.34 -7.82 -2.24
N LEU A 3 8.09 -8.23 -3.49
CA LEU A 3 7.78 -7.28 -4.58
C LEU A 3 6.36 -6.75 -4.47
N GLU A 4 5.38 -7.60 -4.11
CA GLU A 4 4.02 -7.12 -3.80
C GLU A 4 4.03 -6.11 -2.64
N GLY A 5 4.87 -6.34 -1.63
CA GLY A 5 5.00 -5.47 -0.45
C GLY A 5 5.77 -4.16 -0.67
N GLY A 6 6.20 -3.83 -1.89
CA GLY A 6 7.00 -2.62 -2.15
C GLY A 6 8.41 -2.65 -1.54
N LEU A 7 8.91 -3.83 -1.15
CA LEU A 7 10.19 -3.99 -0.46
C LEU A 7 11.36 -4.25 -1.42
N GLU A 8 11.16 -4.09 -2.72
CA GLU A 8 12.18 -4.36 -3.75
C GLU A 8 13.49 -3.62 -3.48
N ARG A 9 13.42 -2.37 -3.01
CA ARG A 9 14.59 -1.55 -2.67
C ARG A 9 15.52 -2.16 -1.61
N PHE A 10 15.04 -3.14 -0.84
CA PHE A 10 15.81 -3.86 0.17
C PHE A 10 16.33 -5.23 -0.32
N VAL A 11 16.00 -5.62 -1.56
CA VAL A 11 16.38 -6.93 -2.13
C VAL A 11 17.51 -6.76 -3.14
N LYS A 12 18.71 -7.19 -2.77
CA LYS A 12 19.87 -7.20 -3.66
C LYS A 12 19.86 -8.43 -4.58
N LEU A 13 19.10 -8.38 -5.68
CA LEU A 13 18.94 -9.49 -6.65
C LEU A 13 20.21 -9.80 -7.45
N ASP A 14 21.10 -8.83 -7.63
CA ASP A 14 22.36 -8.93 -8.37
C ASP A 14 23.51 -9.54 -7.56
N LYS A 15 23.34 -9.79 -6.25
CA LYS A 15 24.40 -10.39 -5.43
C LYS A 15 24.70 -11.82 -5.91
N PRO A 16 25.97 -12.26 -5.92
CA PRO A 16 26.36 -13.54 -6.50
C PRO A 16 25.76 -14.75 -5.74
N GLN A 17 25.47 -14.60 -4.44
CA GLN A 17 24.93 -15.68 -3.62
C GLN A 17 23.50 -16.05 -4.04
N ASP A 18 23.21 -17.34 -4.10
CA ASP A 18 21.86 -17.87 -4.25
C ASP A 18 21.18 -17.98 -2.88
N PHE A 19 20.41 -16.96 -2.53
CA PHE A 19 19.69 -16.92 -1.26
C PHE A 19 18.29 -17.53 -1.41
N PRO A 20 17.70 -18.08 -0.34
CA PRO A 20 16.35 -18.65 -0.40
C PRO A 20 15.34 -17.66 -1.00
N GLY A 21 14.68 -18.07 -2.08
CA GLY A 21 13.68 -17.27 -2.79
C GLY A 21 14.21 -16.36 -3.91
N LYS A 22 15.53 -16.30 -4.17
CA LYS A 22 16.11 -15.45 -5.23
C LYS A 22 15.49 -15.74 -6.60
N ALA A 23 15.50 -17.00 -7.04
CA ALA A 23 14.96 -17.39 -8.34
C ALA A 23 13.45 -17.07 -8.45
N ALA A 24 12.69 -17.26 -7.36
CA ALA A 24 11.26 -16.95 -7.32
C ALA A 24 10.99 -15.45 -7.46
N LEU A 25 11.74 -14.59 -6.75
CA LEU A 25 11.63 -13.14 -6.85
C LEU A 25 12.04 -12.64 -8.24
N MET A 26 13.08 -13.22 -8.85
CA MET A 26 13.49 -12.88 -10.22
C MET A 26 12.40 -13.24 -11.23
N ASN A 27 11.79 -14.41 -11.09
CA ASN A 27 10.68 -14.83 -11.94
C ASN A 27 9.46 -13.92 -11.76
N GLU A 28 9.10 -13.58 -10.53
CA GLU A 28 8.01 -12.64 -10.26
C GLU A 28 8.29 -11.25 -10.86
N LYS A 29 9.53 -10.75 -10.73
CA LYS A 29 9.92 -9.46 -11.33
C LYS A 29 9.74 -9.44 -12.85
N GLN A 30 9.95 -10.56 -13.53
CA GLN A 30 9.73 -10.69 -14.97
C GLN A 30 8.25 -10.80 -15.33
N GLN A 31 7.46 -11.51 -14.53
CA GLN A 31 6.04 -11.74 -14.79
C GLN A 31 5.13 -10.58 -14.36
N GLY A 32 5.60 -9.75 -13.43
CA GLY A 32 4.78 -8.77 -12.73
C GLY A 32 4.09 -9.39 -11.50
N SER A 33 3.95 -8.59 -10.45
CA SER A 33 3.24 -9.01 -9.24
C SER A 33 1.73 -8.88 -9.43
N LYS A 34 0.94 -9.67 -8.69
CA LYS A 34 -0.53 -9.69 -8.78
C LYS A 34 -1.22 -8.71 -7.83
N LYS A 35 -0.49 -8.21 -6.83
CA LYS A 35 -0.94 -7.17 -5.90
C LYS A 35 0.17 -6.14 -5.68
N ARG A 36 -0.21 -4.97 -5.16
CA ARG A 36 0.71 -3.92 -4.72
C ARG A 36 0.27 -3.39 -3.36
N PHE A 37 1.24 -3.22 -2.48
CA PHE A 37 1.06 -2.52 -1.23
C PHE A 37 0.95 -1.02 -1.50
N VAL A 38 -0.06 -0.37 -0.93
CA VAL A 38 -0.33 1.05 -1.10
C VAL A 38 -0.61 1.71 0.24
N THR A 39 -0.28 3.01 0.30
CA THR A 39 -0.77 3.91 1.35
C THR A 39 -1.91 4.73 0.78
N MET A 40 -2.99 4.90 1.53
CA MET A 40 -4.18 5.64 1.13
C MET A 40 -4.54 6.66 2.20
N ILE A 41 -4.96 7.85 1.79
CA ILE A 41 -5.67 8.79 2.65
C ILE A 41 -7.16 8.55 2.47
N VAL A 42 -7.89 8.43 3.58
CA VAL A 42 -9.30 8.03 3.59
C VAL A 42 -10.16 9.13 4.18
N ASP A 43 -11.27 9.43 3.52
CA ASP A 43 -12.35 10.24 4.08
C ASP A 43 -13.26 9.35 4.94
N ALA A 44 -12.76 8.98 6.10
CA ALA A 44 -13.36 7.97 6.99
C ALA A 44 -14.22 8.57 8.11
N GLY A 45 -14.42 9.89 8.13
CA GLY A 45 -15.15 10.58 9.19
C GLY A 45 -14.51 10.40 10.56
N GLU A 46 -15.26 9.87 11.52
CA GLU A 46 -14.79 9.60 12.89
C GLU A 46 -14.29 8.16 13.09
N GLN A 47 -14.28 7.34 12.04
CA GLN A 47 -13.81 5.96 12.10
C GLN A 47 -12.52 5.80 11.30
N ASP A 48 -11.71 4.79 11.66
CA ASP A 48 -10.57 4.38 10.84
C ASP A 48 -10.88 3.05 10.15
N ALA A 49 -10.20 2.80 9.03
CA ALA A 49 -10.38 1.56 8.29
C ALA A 49 -9.93 0.34 9.13
N PRO A 50 -10.82 -0.61 9.46
CA PRO A 50 -10.44 -1.81 10.19
C PRO A 50 -9.56 -2.73 9.34
N TYR A 51 -8.89 -3.68 10.00
CA TYR A 51 -8.17 -4.76 9.32
C TYR A 51 -9.13 -5.57 8.43
N MET A 52 -8.69 -5.89 7.21
CA MET A 52 -9.46 -6.64 6.21
C MET A 52 -10.75 -5.95 5.73
N SER A 53 -10.84 -4.62 5.87
CA SER A 53 -11.83 -3.86 5.09
C SER A 53 -11.60 -4.10 3.61
N THR A 54 -12.70 -4.26 2.88
CA THR A 54 -12.65 -4.44 1.44
C THR A 54 -12.36 -3.11 0.76
N VAL A 55 -11.44 -3.13 -0.19
CA VAL A 55 -11.13 -1.99 -1.07
C VAL A 55 -11.86 -2.20 -2.39
N TRP A 56 -12.57 -1.19 -2.84
CA TRP A 56 -13.45 -1.21 -4.00
C TRP A 56 -13.01 -0.22 -5.07
N HIS A 57 -13.29 -0.58 -6.32
CA HIS A 57 -13.24 0.32 -7.47
C HIS A 57 -14.52 0.10 -8.28
N GLY A 58 -15.47 1.04 -8.18
CA GLY A 58 -16.83 0.83 -8.66
C GLY A 58 -17.51 -0.31 -7.91
N ASP A 59 -18.02 -1.30 -8.63
CA ASP A 59 -18.75 -2.45 -8.06
C ASP A 59 -17.88 -3.66 -7.75
N GLU A 60 -16.56 -3.57 -7.94
CA GLU A 60 -15.63 -4.68 -7.71
C GLU A 60 -14.80 -4.50 -6.45
N VAL A 61 -14.64 -5.59 -5.69
CA VAL A 61 -13.57 -5.69 -4.68
C VAL A 61 -12.24 -5.90 -5.39
N VAL A 62 -11.30 -5.01 -5.13
CA VAL A 62 -9.98 -4.95 -5.76
C VAL A 62 -8.83 -5.12 -4.77
N GLY A 63 -9.13 -5.21 -3.48
CA GLY A 63 -8.11 -5.36 -2.46
C GLY A 63 -8.67 -5.41 -1.05
N GLU A 64 -7.75 -5.32 -0.11
CA GLU A 64 -8.04 -5.34 1.32
C GLU A 64 -7.08 -4.44 2.09
N THR A 65 -7.57 -3.80 3.15
CA THR A 65 -6.73 -3.05 4.08
C THR A 65 -5.95 -4.02 5.00
N THR A 66 -4.70 -3.67 5.27
CA THR A 66 -3.84 -4.35 6.24
C THR A 66 -3.75 -3.60 7.56
N SER A 67 -3.96 -2.28 7.54
CA SER A 67 -3.80 -1.40 8.70
C SER A 67 -4.57 -0.10 8.46
N GLY A 68 -5.05 0.54 9.51
CA GLY A 68 -5.61 1.88 9.43
C GLY A 68 -5.58 2.59 10.77
N ASP A 69 -5.34 3.89 10.77
CA ASP A 69 -5.30 4.76 11.96
C ASP A 69 -5.28 6.25 11.57
N TRP A 70 -5.54 7.13 12.53
CA TRP A 70 -5.39 8.57 12.38
C TRP A 70 -3.93 9.02 12.44
N GLY A 71 -3.45 9.58 11.34
CA GLY A 71 -2.11 10.15 11.26
C GLY A 71 -2.04 11.55 11.83
N TYR A 72 -1.85 11.73 13.13
CA TYR A 72 -1.81 13.06 13.78
C TYR A 72 -0.81 14.05 13.19
N ARG A 73 0.32 13.59 12.64
CA ARG A 73 1.33 14.46 12.00
C ARG A 73 0.95 14.92 10.60
N VAL A 74 0.05 14.18 9.94
CA VAL A 74 -0.45 14.49 8.58
C VAL A 74 -1.89 14.99 8.60
N ASN A 75 -2.55 14.90 9.76
CA ASN A 75 -3.93 15.33 10.01
C ASN A 75 -4.94 14.69 9.04
N ALA A 76 -4.86 13.37 8.88
CA ALA A 76 -5.73 12.58 8.02
C ALA A 76 -5.86 11.14 8.52
N SER A 77 -6.99 10.47 8.20
CA SER A 77 -7.11 9.02 8.36
C SER A 77 -6.32 8.32 7.25
N ILE A 78 -5.53 7.32 7.64
CA ILE A 78 -4.62 6.59 6.75
C ILE A 78 -5.05 5.13 6.75
N ALA A 79 -5.06 4.52 5.57
CA ALA A 79 -5.12 3.08 5.41
C ALA A 79 -3.91 2.57 4.63
N LEU A 80 -3.36 1.43 5.07
CA LEU A 80 -2.42 0.62 4.33
C LEU A 80 -3.18 -0.57 3.77
N GLY A 81 -2.87 -1.01 2.56
CA GLY A 81 -3.60 -2.11 1.93
C GLY A 81 -2.89 -2.74 0.75
N MET A 82 -3.43 -3.87 0.30
CA MET A 82 -3.01 -4.57 -0.90
C MET A 82 -4.08 -4.39 -1.97
N VAL A 83 -3.73 -3.84 -3.13
CA VAL A 83 -4.65 -3.61 -4.26
C VAL A 83 -4.14 -4.27 -5.53
N ARG A 84 -5.00 -4.41 -6.55
CA ARG A 84 -4.56 -4.82 -7.89
C ARG A 84 -3.52 -3.81 -8.44
N PRO A 85 -2.47 -4.24 -9.15
CA PRO A 85 -1.35 -3.38 -9.56
C PRO A 85 -1.77 -2.16 -10.40
N GLU A 86 -2.77 -2.32 -11.26
CA GLU A 86 -3.30 -1.27 -12.13
C GLU A 86 -4.03 -0.15 -11.37
N LEU A 87 -4.33 -0.36 -10.08
CA LEU A 87 -4.97 0.61 -9.19
C LEU A 87 -4.03 1.15 -8.12
N ALA A 88 -2.72 0.86 -8.23
CA ALA A 88 -1.72 1.27 -7.26
C ALA A 88 -1.06 2.63 -7.58
N GLU A 89 -1.45 3.27 -8.67
CA GLU A 89 -0.88 4.55 -9.08
C GLU A 89 -1.32 5.69 -8.15
N PRO A 90 -0.41 6.60 -7.75
CA PRO A 90 -0.76 7.75 -6.91
C PRO A 90 -1.85 8.62 -7.55
N GLY A 91 -2.83 9.03 -6.73
CA GLY A 91 -4.01 9.76 -7.17
C GLY A 91 -5.18 8.88 -7.60
N THR A 92 -5.01 7.56 -7.68
CA THR A 92 -6.14 6.63 -7.93
C THR A 92 -7.17 6.75 -6.81
N GLU A 93 -8.42 6.97 -7.18
CA GLU A 93 -9.56 7.00 -6.25
C GLU A 93 -10.16 5.60 -6.11
N LEU A 94 -10.31 5.17 -4.87
CA LEU A 94 -10.89 3.89 -4.45
C LEU A 94 -11.93 4.16 -3.37
N GLU A 95 -12.65 3.12 -2.96
CA GLU A 95 -13.51 3.17 -1.78
C GLU A 95 -13.10 2.08 -0.79
N ILE A 96 -13.22 2.35 0.50
CA ILE A 96 -12.99 1.36 1.56
C ILE A 96 -14.30 1.17 2.30
N ASP A 97 -14.74 -0.09 2.45
CA ASP A 97 -15.88 -0.41 3.30
C ASP A 97 -15.47 -0.30 4.77
N ILE A 98 -16.03 0.68 5.47
CA ILE A 98 -15.84 0.92 6.90
C ILE A 98 -17.20 0.72 7.57
N PHE A 99 -17.36 -0.44 8.22
CA PHE A 99 -18.60 -0.84 8.91
C PHE A 99 -19.87 -0.70 8.04
N GLY A 100 -19.78 -1.11 6.76
CA GLY A 100 -20.89 -1.08 5.81
C GLY A 100 -21.08 0.26 5.09
N HIS A 101 -20.20 1.23 5.31
CA HIS A 101 -20.19 2.51 4.58
C HIS A 101 -18.97 2.58 3.68
N ARG A 102 -19.18 2.88 2.39
CA ARG A 102 -18.07 3.09 1.45
C ARG A 102 -17.51 4.50 1.60
N CYS A 103 -16.28 4.57 2.09
CA CYS A 103 -15.54 5.81 2.30
C CYS A 103 -14.54 6.02 1.16
N LYS A 104 -14.46 7.23 0.61
CA LYS A 104 -13.49 7.57 -0.44
C LYS A 104 -12.06 7.43 0.10
N ALA A 105 -11.20 6.80 -0.68
CA ALA A 105 -9.78 6.65 -0.40
C ALA A 105 -8.94 7.04 -1.63
N VAL A 106 -7.82 7.74 -1.42
CA VAL A 106 -6.92 8.16 -2.50
C VAL A 106 -5.54 7.57 -2.27
N VAL A 107 -5.06 6.80 -3.25
CA VAL A 107 -3.72 6.21 -3.24
C VAL A 107 -2.65 7.30 -3.23
N GLN A 108 -1.67 7.17 -2.36
CA GLN A 108 -0.58 8.12 -2.15
C GLN A 108 0.72 7.62 -2.81
N PRO A 109 1.69 8.52 -3.08
CA PRO A 109 3.02 8.11 -3.53
C PRO A 109 3.70 7.10 -2.59
N ASP A 110 4.49 6.16 -3.13
CA ASP A 110 5.27 5.19 -2.35
C ASP A 110 6.43 5.88 -1.60
N GLN A 111 6.08 6.58 -0.53
CA GLN A 111 6.97 7.25 0.39
C GLN A 111 6.22 7.49 1.73
N PRO A 112 6.94 7.79 2.82
CA PRO A 112 6.29 8.25 4.04
C PRO A 112 5.42 9.49 3.78
N LEU A 113 4.21 9.52 4.33
CA LEU A 113 3.36 10.71 4.27
C LEU A 113 3.95 11.91 5.05
N TRP A 114 4.94 11.65 5.91
CA TRP A 114 5.61 12.65 6.73
C TRP A 114 7.12 12.41 6.75
N ASP A 115 7.89 13.48 6.58
CA ASP A 115 9.36 13.46 6.46
C ASP A 115 9.90 12.45 5.42
N PRO A 116 9.43 12.47 4.15
CA PRO A 116 9.88 11.51 3.14
C PRO A 116 11.39 11.61 2.82
N GLN A 117 12.00 12.77 3.08
CA GLN A 117 13.45 12.99 2.90
C GLN A 117 14.30 12.50 4.08
N ASN A 118 13.67 12.03 5.17
CA ASN A 118 14.32 11.63 6.43
C ASN A 118 15.21 12.75 7.01
N GLU A 119 14.85 14.02 6.85
CA GLU A 119 15.68 15.14 7.30
C GLU A 119 15.83 15.12 8.83
N ARG A 120 14.78 14.74 9.56
CA ARG A 120 14.77 14.77 11.02
C ARG A 120 15.53 13.61 11.65
N LEU A 121 15.58 12.47 10.96
CA LEU A 121 16.37 11.31 11.39
C LEU A 121 17.86 11.45 11.07
N ARG A 122 18.21 12.29 10.09
CA ARG A 122 19.60 12.49 9.63
C ARG A 122 20.31 13.68 10.28
N ALA A 123 19.56 14.60 10.89
CA ALA A 123 20.08 15.81 11.54
C ALA A 123 20.91 15.51 12.80
#